data_AF-A0A2N1DR73-F1
#
_entry.id   AF-A0A2N1DR73-F1
#
_cell.length_a   1.000
_cell.length_b   1.000
_cell.length_c   1.000
_cell.angle_alpha   90.00
_cell.angle_beta   90.00
_cell.angle_gamma   90.00
#
_symmetry.space_group_name_H-M   'P 1'
#
loop_
_entity.id
_entity.type
_entity.pdbx_description
1 polymer ?
#
loop_
_entity_poly.entity_id
_entity_poly.type
_entity_poly.pdbx_seq_one_letter_code
_entity_poly.pdbx_strand_id
1 'polypeptide(L)'
;MYTESKKRIFISYLALIALTLISAMIGEFANPETVFSETNIVITISLIVIIKEQKIVDVFMDLKHAPQLWRYLLLSYVVLVPSIIAGIYLIF
;
A
#
# COMPACT_ATOMS: atom_id res chain seq x y z
N MET A 1 21.62 -11.76 -17.73
CA MET A 1 20.34 -12.02 -17.04
C MET A 1 20.21 -11.28 -15.68
N TYR A 2 20.99 -10.21 -15.41
CA TYR A 2 20.98 -9.44 -14.14
C TYR A 2 20.34 -8.04 -14.27
N THR A 3 20.08 -7.57 -15.49
CA THR A 3 19.60 -6.22 -15.81
C THR A 3 18.08 -6.08 -15.71
N GLU A 4 17.34 -7.16 -15.96
CA GLU A 4 15.87 -7.18 -15.91
C GLU A 4 15.33 -7.04 -14.47
N SER A 5 16.02 -7.59 -13.47
CA SER A 5 15.65 -7.42 -12.06
C SER A 5 15.89 -5.98 -11.57
N LYS A 6 17.03 -5.38 -11.93
CA LYS A 6 17.34 -3.98 -11.58
C LYS A 6 16.29 -3.01 -12.12
N LYS A 7 15.86 -3.18 -13.38
CA LYS A 7 14.78 -2.36 -13.95
C LYS A 7 13.46 -2.51 -13.19
N ARG A 8 13.05 -3.73 -12.85
CA ARG A 8 11.83 -4.00 -12.07
C ARG A 8 11.88 -3.38 -10.67
N ILE A 9 13.01 -3.48 -9.99
CA ILE A 9 13.22 -2.86 -8.67
C ILE A 9 13.16 -1.35 -8.79
N PHE A 10 13.83 -0.76 -9.79
CA PHE A 10 13.82 0.69 -10.02
C PHE A 10 12.42 1.24 -10.30
N ILE A 11 11.63 0.56 -11.16
CA ILE A 11 10.24 0.92 -11.44
C ILE A 11 9.37 0.82 -10.18
N SER A 12 9.60 -0.22 -9.36
CA SER A 12 8.86 -0.39 -8.10
C SER A 12 9.21 0.69 -7.09
N TYR A 13 10.49 1.08 -7.01
CA TYR A 13 10.94 2.23 -6.22
C TYR A 13 10.26 3.53 -6.67
N LEU A 14 10.26 3.81 -7.98
CA LEU A 14 9.62 4.99 -8.53
C LEU A 14 8.11 5.00 -8.23
N ALA A 15 7.46 3.84 -8.35
CA ALA A 15 6.05 3.70 -8.02
C ALA A 15 5.76 3.88 -6.53
N LEU A 16 6.66 3.43 -5.63
CA LEU A 16 6.51 3.64 -4.19
C LEU A 16 6.66 5.12 -3.82
N ILE A 17 7.62 5.82 -4.43
CA ILE A 17 7.80 7.27 -4.25
C ILE A 17 6.54 8.01 -4.73
N ALA A 18 6.05 7.68 -5.93
CA ALA A 18 4.82 8.26 -6.45
C ALA A 18 3.61 8.00 -5.55
N LEU A 19 3.42 6.76 -5.07
CA LEU A 19 2.33 6.43 -4.13
C LEU A 19 2.43 7.22 -2.83
N THR A 20 3.65 7.41 -2.32
CA THR A 20 3.89 8.14 -1.07
C THR A 20 3.56 9.63 -1.25
N LEU A 21 3.99 10.23 -2.36
CA LEU A 21 3.66 11.61 -2.69
C LEU A 21 2.14 11.81 -2.86
N ILE A 22 1.48 10.91 -3.60
CA ILE A 22 0.02 10.94 -3.77
C ILE A 22 -0.69 10.83 -2.42
N SER A 23 -0.24 9.92 -1.55
CA SER A 23 -0.80 9.79 -0.20
C SER A 23 -0.63 11.05 0.64
N ALA A 24 0.55 11.68 0.59
CA ALA A 24 0.83 12.91 1.34
C ALA A 24 -0.03 14.07 0.84
N MET A 25 -0.15 14.21 -0.49
CA MET A 25 -1.03 15.22 -1.10
C MET A 25 -2.49 14.98 -0.73
N ILE A 26 -2.97 13.73 -0.72
CA ILE A 26 -4.34 13.45 -0.29
C ILE A 26 -4.53 13.88 1.17
N GLY A 27 -3.58 13.63 2.07
CA GLY A 27 -3.68 14.08 3.46
C GLY A 27 -3.69 15.59 3.63
N GLU A 28 -2.96 16.33 2.78
CA GLU A 28 -2.81 17.79 2.90
C GLU A 28 -3.90 18.57 2.16
N PHE A 29 -4.37 18.06 1.01
CA PHE A 29 -5.40 18.69 0.18
C PHE A 29 -6.82 18.16 0.46
N ALA A 30 -6.98 17.14 1.30
CA ALA A 30 -8.27 16.70 1.81
C ALA A 30 -8.83 17.72 2.81
N ASN A 31 -9.35 18.83 2.27
CA ASN A 31 -10.19 19.72 3.03
C ASN A 31 -11.53 19.02 3.29
N PRO A 32 -12.01 18.95 4.55
CA PRO A 32 -13.26 18.26 4.89
C PRO A 32 -14.51 18.88 4.24
N GLU A 33 -14.41 20.10 3.71
CA GLU A 33 -15.55 20.89 3.27
C GLU A 33 -15.87 20.80 1.77
N THR A 34 -14.95 20.34 0.91
CA THR A 34 -15.07 20.65 -0.53
C THR A 34 -15.25 19.46 -1.47
N VAL A 35 -14.70 18.27 -1.22
CA VAL A 35 -14.75 17.18 -2.22
C VAL A 35 -14.80 15.75 -1.66
N PHE A 36 -14.34 15.48 -0.44
CA PHE A 36 -14.32 14.11 0.10
C PHE A 36 -14.90 14.04 1.50
N SER A 37 -15.95 13.24 1.68
CA SER A 37 -16.39 12.79 3.00
C SER A 37 -15.23 12.06 3.70
N GLU A 38 -15.08 12.23 5.01
CA GLU A 38 -14.02 11.63 5.84
C GLU A 38 -13.86 10.12 5.55
N THR A 39 -14.99 9.44 5.36
CA THR A 39 -15.12 8.04 4.91
C THR A 39 -14.33 7.73 3.63
N ASN A 40 -14.43 8.56 2.61
CA ASN A 40 -13.78 8.35 1.31
C ASN A 40 -12.26 8.55 1.40
N ILE A 41 -11.81 9.45 2.27
CA ILE A 41 -10.39 9.71 2.52
C ILE A 41 -9.77 8.48 3.20
N VAL A 42 -10.42 7.96 4.25
CA VAL A 42 -9.97 6.76 4.98
C VAL A 42 -9.88 5.56 4.04
N ILE A 43 -10.89 5.33 3.19
CA ILE A 43 -10.88 4.24 2.20
C ILE A 43 -9.73 4.40 1.21
N THR A 44 -9.52 5.61 0.68
CA THR A 44 -8.49 5.89 -0.33
C THR A 44 -7.08 5.69 0.23
N ILE A 45 -6.81 6.25 1.41
CA ILE A 45 -5.51 6.09 2.08
C ILE A 45 -5.26 4.63 2.42
N SER A 46 -6.28 3.92 2.92
CA SER A 46 -6.16 2.49 3.26
C SER A 46 -5.85 1.64 2.02
N LEU A 47 -6.49 1.91 0.88
CA LEU A 47 -6.16 1.25 -0.40
C LEU A 47 -4.71 1.54 -0.83
N ILE A 48 -4.25 2.79 -0.73
CA ILE A 48 -2.87 3.15 -1.08
C ILE A 48 -1.87 2.41 -0.17
N VAL A 49 -2.18 2.28 1.12
CA VAL A 49 -1.36 1.54 2.09
C VAL A 49 -1.29 0.06 1.73
N ILE A 50 -2.42 -0.58 1.40
CA ILE A 50 -2.42 -1.99 0.99
C ILE A 50 -1.60 -2.18 -0.31
N ILE A 51 -1.75 -1.29 -1.29
CA ILE A 51 -1.03 -1.39 -2.57
C ILE A 51 0.48 -1.22 -2.39
N LYS A 52 0.93 -0.24 -1.58
CA LYS A 52 2.37 -0.05 -1.34
C LYS A 52 2.95 -1.24 -0.57
N GLU A 53 2.23 -1.78 0.41
CA GLU A 53 2.69 -2.88 1.24
C GLU A 53 2.76 -4.20 0.44
N GLN A 54 1.81 -4.46 -0.45
CA GLN A 54 1.90 -5.58 -1.38
C GLN A 54 3.13 -5.47 -2.30
N LYS A 55 3.42 -4.26 -2.84
CA LYS A 55 4.62 -4.05 -3.66
C LYS A 55 5.92 -4.28 -2.87
N ILE A 56 5.95 -3.91 -1.59
CA ILE A 56 7.11 -4.14 -0.73
C ILE A 56 7.34 -5.64 -0.52
N VAL A 57 6.28 -6.37 -0.15
CA VAL A 57 6.34 -7.81 0.10
C VAL A 57 6.71 -8.59 -1.16
N ASP A 58 6.10 -8.28 -2.31
CA ASP A 58 6.34 -9.05 -3.54
C ASP A 58 7.65 -8.69 -4.25
N VAL A 59 8.08 -7.42 -4.24
CA VAL A 59 9.26 -6.97 -5.00
C VAL A 59 10.54 -6.93 -4.16
N PHE A 60 10.46 -6.50 -2.90
CA PHE A 60 11.66 -6.27 -2.07
C PHE A 60 11.99 -7.46 -1.19
N MET A 61 10.97 -8.15 -0.71
CA MET A 61 11.15 -9.24 0.24
C MET A 61 11.39 -10.59 -0.47
N ASP A 62 11.48 -10.57 -1.82
CA ASP A 62 11.76 -11.70 -2.72
C ASP A 62 11.01 -12.99 -2.32
N LEU A 63 9.76 -12.83 -1.84
CA LEU A 63 8.91 -13.93 -1.38
C LEU A 63 8.55 -14.94 -2.48
N LYS A 64 8.99 -14.67 -3.72
CA LYS A 64 8.91 -15.60 -4.84
C LYS A 64 9.64 -16.91 -4.58
N HIS A 65 10.70 -16.88 -3.76
CA HIS A 65 11.47 -18.07 -3.36
C HIS A 65 11.04 -18.64 -2.00
N ALA A 66 10.12 -17.98 -1.29
CA ALA A 66 9.66 -18.41 0.03
C ALA A 66 8.57 -19.49 -0.07
N PRO A 67 8.48 -20.41 0.91
CA PRO A 67 7.40 -21.40 0.96
C PRO A 67 6.03 -20.72 0.99
N GLN A 68 5.07 -21.26 0.26
CA GLN A 68 3.76 -20.64 0.02
C GLN A 68 3.02 -20.23 1.32
N LEU A 69 3.15 -21.03 2.39
CA LEU A 69 2.59 -20.73 3.71
C LEU A 69 3.04 -19.37 4.26
N TRP A 70 4.33 -19.05 4.18
CA TRP A 70 4.88 -17.79 4.67
C TRP A 70 4.41 -16.62 3.81
N ARG A 71 4.27 -16.83 2.50
CA ARG A 71 3.74 -15.83 1.59
C ARG A 71 2.30 -15.45 1.89
N TYR A 72 1.44 -16.43 2.13
CA TYR A 72 0.05 -16.15 2.49
C TYR A 72 -0.07 -15.51 3.87
N LEU A 73 0.76 -15.90 4.84
CA LEU A 73 0.74 -15.32 6.18
C LEU A 73 1.15 -13.84 6.17
N LEU A 74 2.17 -13.49 5.38
CA LEU A 74 2.66 -12.11 5.26
C LEU A 74 1.72 -11.23 4.42
N LEU A 75 1.16 -11.77 3.34
CA LEU A 75 0.10 -11.08 2.57
C LEU A 75 -1.16 -10.87 3.40
N SER A 76 -1.53 -11.85 4.23
CA SER A 76 -2.68 -11.74 5.12
C SER A 76 -2.47 -10.57 6.08
N TYR A 77 -1.31 -10.47 6.74
CA TYR A 77 -1.00 -9.36 7.64
C TYR A 77 -1.12 -7.99 6.97
N VAL A 78 -0.53 -7.83 5.77
CA VAL A 78 -0.57 -6.60 4.97
C VAL A 78 -1.98 -6.16 4.59
N VAL A 79 -2.93 -7.08 4.49
CA VAL A 79 -4.33 -6.74 4.19
C VAL A 79 -5.15 -6.58 5.48
N LEU A 80 -4.98 -7.49 6.44
CA LEU A 80 -5.78 -7.54 7.67
C LEU A 80 -5.58 -6.28 8.51
N VAL A 81 -4.34 -5.84 8.71
CA VAL A 81 -4.05 -4.70 9.60
C VAL A 81 -4.65 -3.40 9.07
N PRO A 82 -4.41 -2.99 7.79
CA PRO A 82 -5.04 -1.79 7.25
C PRO A 82 -6.57 -1.90 7.18
N SER A 83 -7.12 -3.08 6.90
CA SER A 83 -8.58 -3.28 6.89
C SER A 83 -9.20 -3.11 8.27
N ILE A 84 -8.57 -3.60 9.33
CA ILE A 84 -9.05 -3.40 10.71
C ILE A 84 -9.00 -1.91 11.07
N ILE A 85 -7.88 -1.24 10.79
CA ILE A 85 -7.72 0.19 11.08
C ILE A 85 -8.76 1.02 10.33
N ALA A 86 -8.96 0.75 9.03
CA ALA A 86 -10.00 1.39 8.23
C ALA A 86 -11.40 1.16 8.82
N GLY A 87 -11.68 -0.08 9.24
CA GLY A 87 -12.96 -0.42 9.87
C GLY A 87 -13.20 0.35 11.17
N ILE A 88 -12.18 0.52 12.01
CA ILE A 88 -12.28 1.31 13.24
C ILE A 88 -12.63 2.76 12.90
N TYR A 89 -11.89 3.39 11.98
CA TYR A 89 -12.13 4.78 11.56
C TYR A 89 -13.45 5.01 10.82
N LEU A 90 -14.06 3.95 10.26
CA LEU A 90 -15.35 4.04 9.58
C LEU A 90 -16.55 3.83 10.53
N ILE A 91 -16.33 3.14 11.64
CA ILE A 91 -17.40 2.74 12.58
C ILE A 91 -17.44 3.68 13.80
N PHE A 92 -16.28 4.13 14.27
CA PHE A 92 -16.11 4.97 15.46
C PHE A 92 -15.70 6.38 15.06
#